data_AF-A0A423UE26-F1
#
_entry.id   AF-A0A423UE26-F1
#
_cell.length_a   1.000
_cell.length_b   1.000
_cell.length_c   1.000
_cell.angle_alpha   90.00
_cell.angle_beta   90.00
_cell.angle_gamma   90.00
#
_symmetry.space_group_name_H-M   'P 1'
#
loop_
_entity.id
_entity.type
_entity.pdbx_description
1 polymer ?
#
loop_
_entity_poly.entity_id
_entity_poly.type
_entity_poly.pdbx_seq_one_letter_code
_entity_poly.pdbx_strand_id
1 'polypeptide(L)' 'MLALQSYENGRKCPVCGMDITFCHDQNKVRQTFKGADVETCFVSEMREQAMRRFADSGEVKAPNSQTTKLSIRNG' A
#
# COMPACT_ATOMS: atom_id res chain seq x y z
N MET A 1 10.64 -26.81 -21.34
CA MET A 1 10.73 -25.38 -20.99
C MET A 1 10.98 -25.33 -19.49
N LEU A 2 12.08 -24.75 -19.01
CA LEU A 2 12.37 -24.71 -17.57
C LEU A 2 11.39 -23.76 -16.87
N ALA A 3 11.02 -24.05 -15.62
CA ALA A 3 10.06 -23.22 -14.86
C ALA A 3 10.48 -21.74 -14.80
N LEU A 4 11.80 -21.47 -14.68
CA LEU A 4 12.37 -20.13 -14.70
C LEU A 4 12.14 -19.44 -16.06
N GLN A 5 12.23 -20.19 -17.15
CA GLN A 5 12.09 -19.66 -18.51
C GLN A 5 10.63 -19.30 -18.81
N SER A 6 9.66 -20.08 -18.33
CA SER A 6 8.23 -19.70 -18.40
C SER A 6 7.92 -18.47 -17.55
N TYR A 7 8.64 -18.28 -16.45
CA TYR A 7 8.51 -17.13 -15.56
C TYR A 7 9.12 -15.86 -16.18
N GLU A 8 10.29 -15.98 -16.81
CA GLU A 8 11.00 -14.90 -17.52
C GLU A 8 10.34 -14.51 -18.85
N ASN A 9 9.68 -15.46 -19.52
CA ASN A 9 8.89 -15.20 -20.73
C ASN A 9 7.55 -14.50 -20.42
N GLY A 10 7.17 -14.41 -19.14
CA GLY A 10 6.02 -13.62 -18.72
C GLY A 10 6.30 -12.12 -18.89
N ARG A 11 5.33 -11.36 -19.38
CA ARG A 11 5.46 -9.89 -19.44
C ARG A 11 5.48 -9.20 -18.08
N LYS A 12 5.31 -9.94 -16.98
CA LYS A 12 5.26 -9.41 -15.61
C LYS A 12 6.53 -9.75 -14.86
N CYS A 13 7.15 -8.73 -14.29
CA CYS A 13 8.33 -8.88 -13.45
C CYS A 13 7.94 -9.67 -12.19
N PRO A 14 8.68 -10.73 -11.88
CA PRO A 14 8.36 -11.58 -10.75
C PRO A 14 8.60 -10.94 -9.38
N VAL A 15 9.45 -9.92 -9.34
CA VAL A 15 9.85 -9.25 -8.09
C VAL A 15 8.83 -8.17 -7.71
N CYS A 16 8.42 -7.34 -8.67
CA CYS A 16 7.57 -6.17 -8.42
C CYS A 16 6.16 -6.26 -9.03
N GLY A 17 5.87 -7.30 -9.83
CA GLY A 17 4.57 -7.49 -10.49
C GLY A 17 4.27 -6.53 -11.64
N MET A 18 5.18 -5.61 -11.98
CA MET A 18 5.00 -4.63 -13.06
C MET A 18 5.31 -5.22 -14.44
N ASP A 19 4.94 -4.53 -15.52
CA ASP A 19 5.33 -4.94 -16.86
C ASP A 19 6.86 -4.81 -17.05
N ILE A 20 7.53 -5.85 -17.56
CA ILE A 20 8.99 -5.87 -17.72
C ILE A 20 9.49 -4.78 -18.67
N THR A 21 8.69 -4.40 -19.68
CA THR A 21 9.04 -3.34 -20.63
C THR A 21 8.97 -1.94 -20.00
N PHE A 22 8.34 -1.85 -18.83
CA PHE A 22 8.30 -0.66 -18.00
C PHE A 22 9.38 -0.74 -16.91
N CYS A 23 9.34 -1.74 -16.02
CA CYS A 23 10.17 -1.75 -14.82
C CYS A 23 11.65 -2.05 -15.06
N HIS A 24 12.02 -2.67 -16.18
CA HIS A 24 13.42 -2.87 -16.57
C HIS A 24 13.94 -1.79 -17.52
N ASP A 25 13.11 -0.81 -17.89
CA ASP A 25 13.54 0.37 -18.63
C ASP A 25 13.83 1.51 -17.64
N GLN A 26 15.11 1.68 -17.32
CA GLN A 26 15.56 2.66 -16.34
C GLN A 26 15.13 4.09 -16.67
N ASN A 27 15.08 4.45 -17.97
CA ASN A 27 14.71 5.79 -18.39
C ASN A 27 13.21 6.03 -18.22
N LYS A 28 12.37 5.07 -18.58
CA LYS A 28 10.92 5.15 -18.34
C LYS A 28 10.61 5.25 -16.86
N VAL A 29 11.21 4.40 -16.02
CA VAL A 29 11.01 4.48 -14.56
C VAL A 29 11.42 5.85 -14.06
N ARG A 30 12.62 6.33 -14.39
CA ARG A 30 13.08 7.65 -13.96
C ARG A 30 12.15 8.76 -14.41
N GLN A 31 11.65 8.72 -15.65
CA GLN A 31 10.75 9.73 -16.18
C GLN A 31 9.38 9.69 -15.50
N THR A 32 8.81 8.50 -15.28
CA THR A 32 7.51 8.33 -14.62
C THR A 32 7.53 8.81 -13.17
N PHE A 33 8.63 8.59 -12.45
CA PHE A 33 8.78 9.05 -11.08
C PHE A 33 9.35 10.47 -10.99
N LYS A 34 9.78 11.09 -12.09
CA LYS A 34 10.32 12.45 -12.10
C LYS A 34 9.19 13.45 -11.87
N GLY A 35 9.13 14.00 -10.66
CA GLY A 35 8.08 14.95 -10.26
C GLY A 35 6.75 14.27 -9.93
N ALA A 36 6.72 12.94 -9.81
CA ALA A 36 5.60 12.25 -9.22
C ALA A 36 5.61 12.52 -7.71
N ASP A 37 4.48 12.99 -7.19
CA ASP A 37 4.24 13.12 -5.76
C ASP A 37 3.28 12.01 -5.31
N VAL A 38 3.34 11.64 -4.05
CA VAL A 38 2.40 10.68 -3.47
C VAL A 38 1.13 11.44 -3.13
N GLU A 39 0.06 11.19 -3.89
CA GLU A 39 -1.25 11.73 -3.53
C GLU A 39 -1.67 11.18 -2.17
N THR A 40 -1.81 12.08 -1.20
CA THR A 40 -2.26 11.72 0.14
C THR A 40 -3.77 11.77 0.19
N CYS A 41 -4.41 10.64 0.49
CA CYS A 41 -5.82 10.64 0.87
C CYS A 41 -5.97 11.20 2.29
N PHE A 42 -6.36 12.47 2.41
CA PHE A 42 -6.54 13.13 3.70
C PHE A 42 -7.53 12.41 4.64
N VAL A 43 -8.53 11.71 4.10
CA VAL A 43 -9.44 10.89 4.92
C VAL A 43 -8.70 9.73 5.59
N SER A 44 -7.84 9.04 4.84
CA SER A 44 -7.01 7.96 5.39
C SER A 44 -6.00 8.48 6.40
N GLU A 45 -5.41 9.65 6.15
CA GLU A 45 -4.52 10.32 7.11
C GLU A 45 -5.24 10.65 8.43
N MET A 46 -6.41 11.28 8.37
CA MET A 46 -7.20 11.60 9.56
C MET A 46 -7.65 10.33 10.31
N ARG A 47 -7.96 9.25 9.60
CA ARG A 47 -8.29 7.95 10.21
C ARG A 47 -7.10 7.39 10.98
N GLU A 48 -5.90 7.41 10.39
CA GLU A 48 -4.66 6.98 11.05
C GLU A 48 -4.41 7.81 12.31
N GLN A 49 -4.56 9.14 12.25
CA GLN A 49 -4.43 10.01 13.41
C GLN A 49 -5.43 9.65 14.54
N ALA A 50 -6.69 9.37 14.20
CA ALA A 50 -7.71 8.96 15.17
C ALA A 50 -7.39 7.59 15.81
N MET A 51 -6.91 6.62 15.01
CA MET A 51 -6.49 5.31 15.49
C MET A 51 -5.29 5.43 16.45
N ARG A 52 -4.32 6.30 16.15
CA ARG A 52 -3.19 6.58 17.06
C ARG A 52 -3.66 7.15 18.39
N ARG A 53 -4.51 8.18 18.37
CA ARG A 53 -5.09 8.77 19.61
C ARG A 53 -5.85 7.72 20.43
N PHE A 54 -6.57 6.83 19.77
CA PHE A 54 -7.26 5.72 20.43
C PHE A 54 -6.26 4.73 21.06
N ALA A 55 -5.21 4.33 20.34
CA ALA A 55 -4.13 3.49 20.85
C ALA A 55 -3.42 4.10 22.07
N ASP A 56 -3.16 5.41 22.02
CA ASP A 56 -2.50 6.16 23.10
C ASP A 56 -3.40 6.34 24.34
N SER A 57 -4.72 6.20 24.20
CA SER A 57 -5.70 6.44 25.28
C SER A 57 -5.86 5.29 26.29
N GLY A 58 -5.19 4.15 26.09
CA GLY A 58 -5.23 3.00 26.99
C GLY A 58 -5.93 1.76 26.42
N GLU A 59 -5.94 0.68 27.22
CA GLU A 59 -6.08 -0.74 26.80
C GLU A 59 -6.89 -1.00 25.51
N VAL A 60 -6.19 -1.04 24.38
CA VAL A 60 -6.78 -1.47 23.11
C VAL A 60 -6.77 -2.99 23.04
N LYS A 61 -7.94 -3.59 23.27
CA LYS A 61 -8.16 -5.00 22.91
C LYS A 61 -8.18 -5.11 21.38
N ALA A 62 -7.22 -5.87 20.82
CA ALA A 62 -7.02 -6.12 19.39
C ALA A 62 -6.61 -4.89 18.53
N PRO A 63 -5.39 -4.36 18.72
CA PRO A 63 -4.90 -3.12 18.07
C PRO A 63 -4.78 -3.18 16.53
N ASN A 64 -4.73 -4.38 15.95
CA ASN A 64 -4.65 -4.59 14.50
C ASN A 64 -5.98 -5.01 13.86
N SER A 65 -7.06 -5.05 14.65
CA SER A 65 -8.38 -5.36 14.09
C SER A 65 -8.83 -4.21 13.18
N GLN A 66 -9.21 -4.54 11.95
CA GLN A 66 -9.82 -3.54 11.07
C GLN A 66 -11.17 -3.13 11.67
N THR A 67 -11.20 -2.03 12.40
CA THR A 67 -12.44 -1.49 12.98
C THR A 67 -13.34 -1.04 11.83
N THR A 68 -14.45 -1.74 11.62
CA THR A 68 -15.36 -1.46 10.50
C THR A 68 -16.49 -0.49 10.89
N LYS A 69 -16.91 -0.44 12.16
CA LYS A 69 -17.86 0.54 12.72
C LYS A 69 -17.96 0.41 14.26
N LEU A 70 -18.04 1.51 15.00
CA LEU A 70 -18.38 1.54 16.43
C LEU A 70 -19.75 2.20 16.65
N SER A 71 -20.54 1.58 17.53
CA SER A 71 -21.89 1.98 17.95
C SER A 71 -21.87 3.14 18.95
N ILE A 72 -22.96 3.90 19.00
CA ILE A 72 -23.13 5.01 19.95
C ILE A 72 -23.32 4.45 21.37
N ARG A 73 -22.49 4.86 22.32
CA ARG A 73 -22.82 4.78 23.75
C ARG A 73 -23.55 6.07 24.12
N ASN A 74 -24.86 5.98 24.29
CA ASN A 74 -25.60 7.03 24.99
C ASN A 74 -25.18 6.99 26.47
N GLY A 75 -24.92 8.17 27.03
CA GLY A 75 -24.41 8.36 28.39
C GLY A 75 -25.32 7.83 29.49
#